data_AF-A0A357CXZ7-F1
#
_entry.id   AF-A0A357CXZ7-F1
#
_cell.length_a   1.000
_cell.length_b   1.000
_cell.length_c   1.000
_cell.angle_alpha   90.00
_cell.angle_beta   90.00
_cell.angle_gamma   90.00
#
_symmetry.space_group_name_H-M   'P 1'
#
loop_
_entity.id
_entity.type
_entity.pdbx_description
1 polymer ?
#
loop_
_entity_poly.entity_id
_entity_poly.type
_entity_poly.pdbx_seq_one_letter_code
_entity_poly.pdbx_strand_id
1 'polypeptide(L)' 'MNTININKDPAYCFAALKLIEQLYRDGKIPGFMFRNILSDYADIVDESLFIKGNHNHKEKIA' A
#
# COMPACT_ATOMS: atom_id res chain seq x y z
N MET A 1 -7.19 -0.71 -29.37
CA MET A 1 -6.67 -0.77 -28.00
C MET A 1 -7.17 0.45 -27.24
N ASN A 2 -7.95 0.28 -26.17
CA ASN A 2 -8.20 1.38 -25.24
C ASN A 2 -6.90 1.61 -24.48
N THR A 3 -6.20 2.68 -24.82
CA THR A 3 -5.09 3.19 -24.02
C THR A 3 -5.70 3.61 -22.68
N ILE A 4 -5.58 2.77 -21.66
CA ILE A 4 -5.89 3.17 -20.29
C ILE A 4 -4.93 4.30 -20.02
N ASN A 5 -5.42 5.54 -20.08
CA ASN A 5 -4.64 6.69 -19.71
C ASN A 5 -4.55 6.61 -18.18
N ILE A 6 -3.51 5.96 -17.66
CA ILE A 6 -3.23 5.76 -16.23
C ILE A 6 -2.79 7.10 -15.62
N ASN A 7 -3.48 8.19 -15.96
CA ASN A 7 -3.33 9.51 -15.36
C ASN A 7 -3.72 9.40 -13.89
N LYS A 8 -2.85 8.82 -13.05
CA LYS A 8 -2.87 8.84 -11.58
C LYS A 8 -4.26 9.05 -10.98
N ASP A 9 -5.24 8.26 -11.42
CA ASP A 9 -6.61 8.48 -11.00
C ASP A 9 -6.62 8.14 -9.51
N PRO A 10 -7.01 9.09 -8.63
CA PRO A 10 -6.90 8.87 -7.20
C PRO A 10 -7.66 7.63 -6.74
N ALA A 11 -8.77 7.26 -7.38
CA ALA A 11 -9.54 6.07 -7.04
C ALA A 11 -8.82 4.78 -7.46
N TYR A 12 -8.21 4.73 -8.66
CA TYR A 12 -7.41 3.57 -9.06
C TYR A 12 -6.13 3.43 -8.22
N CYS A 13 -5.44 4.53 -7.91
CA CYS A 13 -4.29 4.53 -7.02
C CYS A 13 -4.68 4.06 -5.62
N PHE A 14 -5.77 4.57 -5.06
CA PHE A 14 -6.29 4.14 -3.76
C PHE A 14 -6.63 2.64 -3.74
N ALA A 15 -7.34 2.15 -4.76
CA ALA A 15 -7.70 0.73 -4.86
C ALA A 15 -6.46 -0.17 -4.96
N ALA A 16 -5.46 0.22 -5.76
CA ALA A 16 -4.20 -0.51 -5.87
C ALA A 16 -3.43 -0.52 -4.54
N LEU A 17 -3.32 0.62 -3.87
CA LEU A 17 -2.67 0.73 -2.56
C LEU A 17 -3.39 -0.11 -1.49
N LYS A 18 -4.71 -0.28 -1.58
CA LYS A 18 -5.47 -1.17 -0.69
C LYS A 18 -5.13 -2.65 -0.88
N LEU A 19 -4.89 -3.08 -2.12
CA LEU A 19 -4.40 -4.44 -2.37
C LEU A 19 -2.99 -4.64 -1.79
N ILE A 20 -2.12 -3.63 -1.90
CA ILE A 20 -0.76 -3.66 -1.33
C ILE A 20 -0.81 -3.66 0.21
N GLU A 21 -1.74 -2.92 0.82
CA GLU A 21 -1.99 -2.97 2.27
C GLU A 21 -2.36 -4.39 2.73
N GLN A 22 -3.17 -5.13 1.97
CA GLN A 22 -3.47 -6.52 2.29
C GLN A 22 -2.22 -7.40 2.24
N LEU A 23 -1.37 -7.25 1.23
CA LEU A 23 -0.09 -7.97 1.15
C LEU A 23 0.81 -7.67 2.35
N TYR A 24 0.84 -6.43 2.83
CA TYR A 24 1.55 -6.06 4.05
C TYR A 24 0.96 -6.74 5.29
N ARG A 25 -0.37 -6.69 5.44
CA ARG A 25 -1.09 -7.34 6.56
C ARG A 25 -0.87 -8.85 6.61
N ASP A 26 -0.76 -9.48 5.44
CA ASP A 26 -0.50 -10.91 5.28
C ASP A 26 0.99 -11.27 5.43
N GLY A 27 1.86 -10.30 5.72
CA GLY A 27 3.30 -10.51 5.88
C GLY A 27 4.03 -10.87 4.58
N LYS A 28 3.40 -10.65 3.42
CA LYS A 28 3.98 -10.94 2.09
C LYS A 28 4.99 -9.88 1.66
N ILE A 29 4.83 -8.65 2.15
CA ILE A 29 5.82 -7.59 1.97
C ILE A 29 6.24 -7.00 3.32
N PRO A 30 7.53 -6.63 3.50
CA PRO A 30 7.98 -5.94 4.69
C PRO A 30 7.32 -4.57 4.86
N GLY A 31 7.13 -4.14 6.10
CA GLY A 31 6.48 -2.85 6.40
C GLY A 31 7.21 -1.63 5.83
N PHE A 32 8.55 -1.67 5.70
CA PHE A 32 9.29 -0.55 5.09
C PHE A 32 8.96 -0.41 3.59
N MET A 33 8.75 -1.53 2.89
CA MET A 33 8.39 -1.51 1.47
C MET A 33 7.02 -0.90 1.27
N PHE A 34 6.04 -1.29 2.09
CA PHE A 34 4.70 -0.69 2.07
C PHE A 34 4.73 0.83 2.36
N ARG A 35 5.50 1.26 3.37
CA ARG A 35 5.64 2.69 3.69
C ARG A 35 6.27 3.50 2.56
N ASN A 36 7.31 2.97 1.90
CA ASN A 36 7.93 3.64 0.78
C ASN A 36 6.94 3.81 -0.39
N ILE A 37 6.19 2.75 -0.70
CA ILE A 37 5.16 2.81 -1.75
C ILE A 37 4.07 3.84 -1.39
N LEU A 38 3.60 3.90 -0.14
CA LEU A 38 2.62 4.94 0.26
C LEU A 38 3.19 6.35 0.10
N SER A 39 4.45 6.57 0.49
CA SER A 39 5.09 7.87 0.38
C SER A 39 5.22 8.36 -1.07
N ASP A 40 5.46 7.46 -2.02
CA ASP A 40 5.55 7.80 -3.45
C ASP A 40 4.21 8.26 -4.06
N TYR A 41 3.09 7.95 -3.39
CA TYR A 41 1.73 8.29 -3.82
C TYR A 41 1.03 9.29 -2.89
N ALA A 42 1.75 9.89 -1.93
CA ALA A 42 1.21 10.83 -0.96
C ALA A 42 0.59 12.10 -1.59
N ASP A 43 1.08 12.50 -2.77
CA ASP A 43 0.52 13.63 -3.54
C ASP A 43 -0.83 13.31 -4.21
N ILE A 44 -1.21 12.03 -4.27
CA ILE A 44 -2.38 11.53 -5.02
C ILE A 44 -3.43 10.98 -4.05
N VAL A 45 -2.99 10.35 -2.96
CA VAL A 45 -3.85 9.62 -2.02
C VAL A 45 -3.48 9.96 -0.59
N ASP A 46 -4.48 10.20 0.26
CA ASP A 46 -4.28 10.45 1.69
C ASP A 46 -3.76 9.17 2.40
N GLU A 47 -2.49 9.21 2.81
CA GLU A 47 -1.82 8.12 3.51
C GLU A 47 -2.44 7.79 4.88
N SER A 48 -3.20 8.70 5.48
CA SER A 48 -3.86 8.48 6.78
C SER A 48 -4.95 7.39 6.71
N LEU A 49 -5.40 7.07 5.50
CA LEU A 49 -6.40 6.03 5.21
C LEU A 49 -5.83 4.60 5.24
N PHE A 50 -4.55 4.43 5.56
CA PHE A 50 -3.84 3.15 5.55
C PHE A 50 -3.26 2.78 6.92
N ILE A 51 -3.27 1.49 7.23
CA ILE A 51 -2.75 0.92 8.47
C ILE A 51 -1.23 0.81 8.36
N LYS A 52 -0.53 1.83 8.88
CA LYS A 52 0.93 1.81 9.08
C LYS A 52 1.21 0.95 10.33
N GLY A 53 1.20 -0.37 10.16
CA GLY A 53 1.25 -1.29 11.29
C GLY A 53 2.48 -1.08 12.18
N ASN A 54 2.25 -1.26 13.49
CA ASN A 54 3.30 -1.16 14.51
C ASN A 54 4.23 -2.39 14.42
N HIS A 55 5.52 -2.21 14.71
CA HIS A 55 6.63 -3.17 14.64
C HIS A 55 6.50 -4.48 15.47
N ASN A 56 5.29 -4.91 15.86
CA ASN A 56 5.08 -5.98 16.82
C ASN A 56 4.49 -7.27 16.23
N HIS A 57 4.63 -7.52 14.93
CA HIS A 57 4.38 -8.86 14.39
C HIS A 57 5.54 -9.76 14.83
N LYS A 58 5.45 -10.27 16.07
CA LYS A 58 6.28 -11.39 16.53
C LYS A 58 6.04 -12.52 15.55
N GLU A 59 7.04 -12.77 14.73
CA GLU A 59 7.22 -13.99 13.95
C GLU A 59 6.99 -15.17 14.91
N LYS A 60 5.82 -15.81 14.81
CA LYS A 60 5.59 -17.11 15.43
C LYS A 60 6.36 -18.11 14.60
N ILE A 61 7.62 -18.32 14.96
CA ILE A 61 8.36 -19.54 14.66
C ILE A 61 7.60 -20.71 15.32
N ALA A 62 6.99 -21.53 14.48
CA ALA A 62 6.49 -22.86 14.82
C ALA A 62 7.57 -23.90 14.52
#